data_AF-A0A917DY85-F1
#
_entry.id   AF-A0A917DY85-F1
#
_cell.length_a   1.000
_cell.length_b   1.000
_cell.length_c   1.000
_cell.angle_alpha   90.00
_cell.angle_beta   90.00
_cell.angle_gamma   90.00
#
_symmetry.space_group_name_H-M   'P 1'
#
loop_
_entity.id
_entity.type
_entity.pdbx_description
1 polymer ?
#
loop_
_entity_poly.entity_id
_entity_poly.type
_entity_poly.pdbx_seq_one_letter_code
_entity_poly.pdbx_strand_id
1 'polypeptide(L)'
;MGDGEALDLGNATAEWITAPHVPHGWDNGFLFERGTGTLLCGDLFTQPGRGEVALTTDDILGPSEAFRAVMDYYSHSPDTGAVLNRLAALEPRVLACMHGSAWRGDGGAKLKDLAAALER
;
A
#
# COMPACT_ATOMS: atom_id res chain seq x y z
N MET A 1 -0.89 18.02 -5.69
CA MET A 1 -1.92 17.29 -6.43
C MET A 1 -3.13 17.16 -5.53
N GLY A 2 -4.33 17.28 -6.08
CA GLY A 2 -5.58 17.00 -5.39
C GLY A 2 -5.83 15.51 -5.24
N ASP A 3 -6.65 15.13 -4.27
CA ASP A 3 -7.10 13.75 -4.09
C ASP A 3 -7.88 13.26 -5.32
N GLY A 4 -7.52 12.09 -5.85
CA GLY A 4 -8.08 11.52 -7.09
C GLY A 4 -7.58 12.18 -8.38
N GLU A 5 -6.65 13.14 -8.30
CA GLU A 5 -6.10 13.80 -9.49
C GLU A 5 -5.33 12.79 -10.35
N ALA A 6 -5.71 12.73 -11.63
CA ALA A 6 -5.03 11.91 -12.62
C ALA A 6 -3.88 12.69 -13.27
N LEU A 7 -2.69 12.09 -13.23
CA LEU A 7 -1.49 12.55 -13.88
C LEU A 7 -1.25 11.76 -15.16
N ASP A 8 -1.22 12.47 -16.28
CA ASP A 8 -0.81 11.92 -17.57
C ASP A 8 0.72 11.82 -17.64
N LEU A 9 1.21 10.59 -17.86
CA LEU A 9 2.63 10.26 -18.01
C LEU A 9 2.99 9.89 -19.46
N GLY A 10 2.12 10.19 -20.42
CA GLY A 10 2.25 9.86 -21.84
C GLY A 10 1.59 8.52 -22.16
N ASN A 11 2.28 7.40 -21.89
CA ASN A 11 1.75 6.05 -22.16
C ASN A 11 1.10 5.40 -20.92
N ALA A 12 1.00 6.14 -19.82
CA ALA A 12 0.45 5.66 -18.56
C ALA A 12 -0.31 6.79 -17.86
N THR A 13 -1.21 6.43 -16.96
CA THR A 13 -1.94 7.39 -16.12
C THR A 13 -1.84 6.97 -14.67
N ALA A 14 -1.30 7.84 -13.84
CA ALA A 14 -1.22 7.65 -12.40
C ALA A 14 -2.28 8.49 -11.68
N GLU A 15 -2.98 7.93 -10.71
CA GLU A 15 -3.90 8.65 -9.82
C GLU A 15 -3.23 8.88 -8.47
N TRP A 16 -3.29 10.12 -7.96
CA TRP A 16 -2.86 10.44 -6.61
C TRP A 16 -3.97 10.21 -5.60
N ILE A 17 -3.69 9.43 -4.55
CA ILE A 17 -4.59 9.23 -3.41
C ILE A 17 -3.99 9.87 -2.17
N THR A 18 -4.70 10.84 -1.61
CA THR A 18 -4.27 11.53 -0.39
C THR A 18 -4.52 10.64 0.82
N ALA A 19 -3.50 10.45 1.65
CA ALA A 19 -3.54 9.52 2.78
C ALA A 19 -2.73 10.06 3.97
N PRO A 20 -3.09 11.23 4.52
CA PRO A 20 -2.36 11.83 5.62
C PRO A 20 -2.33 10.87 6.80
N HIS A 21 -1.14 10.73 7.39
CA HIS A 21 -0.85 9.88 8.53
C HIS A 21 -1.03 8.37 8.30
N VAL A 22 -1.20 7.88 7.05
CA VAL A 22 -1.42 6.47 6.74
C VAL A 22 -0.38 5.94 5.73
N PRO A 23 0.62 5.13 6.12
CA PRO A 23 0.83 4.59 7.46
C PRO A 23 1.38 5.63 8.45
N HIS A 24 2.02 6.69 7.98
CA HIS A 24 2.54 7.80 8.79
C HIS A 24 2.90 9.01 7.91
N GLY A 25 3.27 10.13 8.54
CA GLY A 25 3.63 11.38 7.85
C GLY A 25 2.39 12.22 7.49
N TRP A 26 2.44 13.52 7.77
CA TRP A 26 1.29 14.42 7.54
C TRP A 26 0.97 14.60 6.05
N ASP A 27 1.97 14.40 5.20
CA ASP A 27 2.00 14.65 3.77
C ASP A 27 1.88 13.37 2.94
N ASN A 28 1.65 12.22 3.58
CA ASN A 28 1.64 10.96 2.86
C ASN A 28 0.49 10.86 1.85
N GLY A 29 0.79 10.17 0.74
CA GLY A 29 -0.18 9.73 -0.25
C GLY A 29 0.39 8.61 -1.11
N PHE A 30 -0.46 8.04 -1.95
CA PHE A 30 -0.12 6.90 -2.80
C PHE A 30 -0.36 7.24 -4.27
N LEU A 31 0.39 6.58 -5.15
CA LEU A 31 0.17 6.62 -6.59
C LEU A 31 -0.37 5.27 -7.06
N PHE A 32 -1.45 5.31 -7.84
CA PHE A 32 -2.00 4.14 -8.49
C PHE A 32 -1.91 4.28 -10.01
N GLU A 33 -1.15 3.41 -10.66
CA GLU A 33 -1.07 3.36 -12.12
C GLU A 33 -2.20 2.50 -12.68
N ARG A 34 -3.11 3.12 -13.44
CA ARG A 34 -4.38 2.52 -13.85
C ARG A 34 -4.23 1.39 -14.87
N GLY A 35 -3.31 1.50 -15.83
CA GLY A 35 -3.19 0.53 -16.93
C GLY A 35 -2.77 -0.85 -16.45
N THR A 36 -1.73 -0.88 -15.61
CA THR A 36 -1.18 -2.09 -15.01
C THR A 36 -1.93 -2.50 -13.74
N GLY A 37 -2.62 -1.57 -13.07
CA GLY A 37 -3.26 -1.80 -11.79
C GLY A 37 -2.23 -1.93 -10.65
N THR A 38 -1.22 -1.07 -10.67
CA THR A 38 -0.11 -1.09 -9.72
C THR A 38 -0.27 0.01 -8.70
N LEU A 39 -0.35 -0.35 -7.41
CA LEU A 39 -0.32 0.59 -6.31
C LEU A 39 1.12 0.73 -5.78
N LEU A 40 1.67 1.94 -5.81
CA LEU A 40 2.93 2.26 -5.13
C LEU A 40 2.62 2.42 -3.65
N CYS A 41 2.99 1.41 -2.86
CA CYS A 41 2.45 1.19 -1.52
C CYS A 41 3.11 2.02 -0.42
N GLY A 42 4.12 2.84 -0.73
CA GLY A 42 4.91 3.51 0.30
C GLY A 42 5.39 2.48 1.34
N ASP A 43 5.24 2.84 2.62
CA ASP A 43 5.60 1.98 3.75
C ASP A 43 4.53 0.95 4.14
N LEU A 44 3.41 0.87 3.40
CA LEU A 44 2.46 -0.23 3.58
C LEU A 44 3.15 -1.55 3.23
N PHE A 45 2.88 -2.58 4.04
CA PHE A 45 3.49 -3.90 3.92
C PHE A 45 5.03 -3.89 3.98
N THR A 46 5.63 -3.01 4.80
CA THR A 46 7.08 -3.02 5.03
C THR A 46 7.52 -4.39 5.52
N GLN A 47 8.38 -5.04 4.74
CA GLN A 47 8.97 -6.34 5.07
C GLN A 47 10.45 -6.15 5.43
N PRO A 48 11.01 -6.96 6.34
CA PRO A 48 12.44 -6.97 6.62
C PRO A 48 13.23 -7.57 5.44
N GLY A 49 14.51 -7.22 5.34
CA GLY A 49 15.41 -7.76 4.31
C GLY A 49 15.42 -6.92 3.02
N ARG A 50 15.89 -7.53 1.92
CA ARG A 50 16.17 -6.83 0.66
C ARG A 50 15.12 -7.01 -0.44
N GLY A 51 14.09 -7.85 -0.21
CA GLY A 51 13.18 -8.26 -1.27
C GLY A 51 13.88 -9.14 -2.32
N GLU A 52 14.47 -10.26 -1.88
CA GLU A 52 15.26 -11.18 -2.74
C GLU A 52 14.47 -11.68 -3.97
N VAL A 53 13.14 -11.70 -3.89
CA VAL A 53 12.24 -11.97 -5.02
C VAL A 53 11.55 -10.67 -5.42
N ALA A 54 11.92 -10.10 -6.57
CA ALA A 54 11.44 -8.79 -6.99
C ALA A 54 9.89 -8.67 -7.04
N LEU A 55 9.21 -9.70 -7.55
CA LEU A 55 7.75 -9.80 -7.59
C LEU A 55 7.33 -11.19 -7.14
N THR A 56 6.69 -11.28 -5.97
CA THR A 56 6.23 -12.54 -5.38
C THR A 56 4.72 -12.69 -5.43
N THR A 57 4.24 -13.91 -5.32
CA THR A 57 2.83 -14.25 -5.01
C THR A 57 2.67 -14.81 -3.59
N ASP A 58 3.79 -15.07 -2.91
CA ASP A 58 3.81 -15.56 -1.53
C ASP A 58 3.34 -14.47 -0.56
N ASP A 59 3.05 -14.86 0.68
CA ASP A 59 2.51 -13.92 1.66
C ASP A 59 3.53 -12.83 2.04
N ILE A 60 3.08 -11.57 1.94
CA ILE A 60 3.82 -10.39 2.39
C ILE A 60 3.24 -9.80 3.69
N LEU A 61 2.01 -10.16 4.07
CA LEU A 61 1.36 -9.59 5.26
C LEU A 61 1.94 -10.16 6.54
N GLY A 62 2.13 -11.47 6.63
CA GLY A 62 2.72 -12.13 7.80
C GLY A 62 4.10 -11.57 8.17
N PRO A 63 5.08 -11.51 7.24
CA PRO A 63 6.37 -10.90 7.51
C PRO A 63 6.29 -9.42 7.87
N SER A 64 5.37 -8.66 7.26
CA SER A 64 5.19 -7.25 7.56
C SER A 64 4.63 -7.03 8.97
N GLU A 65 3.61 -7.80 9.36
CA GLU A 65 3.02 -7.74 10.69
C GLU A 65 4.00 -8.21 11.77
N ALA A 66 4.82 -9.23 11.47
CA ALA A 66 5.88 -9.66 12.36
C ALA A 66 6.92 -8.56 12.58
N PHE A 67 7.23 -7.75 11.56
CA PHE A 67 8.10 -6.59 11.71
C PHE A 67 7.43 -5.47 12.52
N ARG A 68 6.19 -5.13 12.20
CA ARG A 68 5.40 -4.11 12.91
C ARG A 68 5.24 -4.41 14.40
N ALA A 69 5.09 -5.68 14.78
CA ALA A 69 4.98 -6.09 16.17
C ALA A 69 6.23 -5.73 17.01
N VAL A 70 7.41 -5.61 16.38
CA VAL A 70 8.66 -5.22 17.05
C VAL A 70 8.93 -3.73 16.93
N MET A 71 8.47 -3.11 15.84
CA MET A 71 8.60 -1.69 15.58
C MET A 71 7.31 -1.17 14.93
N ASP A 72 6.41 -0.66 15.77
CA ASP A 72 5.14 -0.16 15.27
C ASP A 72 5.32 1.23 14.66
N TYR A 73 5.51 1.24 13.34
CA TYR A 73 5.77 2.44 12.57
C TYR A 73 4.49 3.17 12.12
N TYR A 74 3.31 2.61 12.40
CA TYR A 74 2.03 3.23 12.07
C TYR A 74 1.70 4.38 13.03
N SER A 75 1.18 5.47 12.48
CA SER A 75 0.67 6.60 13.29
C SER A 75 -0.69 6.31 13.92
N HIS A 76 -1.37 5.22 13.51
CA HIS A 76 -2.70 4.83 13.98
C HIS A 76 -3.74 5.95 13.89
N SER A 77 -3.74 6.64 12.74
CA SER A 77 -4.76 7.65 12.44
C SER A 77 -6.16 7.02 12.51
N PRO A 78 -7.19 7.73 13.03
CA PRO A 78 -8.58 7.24 13.00
C PRO A 78 -9.08 6.93 11.58
N ASP A 79 -8.47 7.56 10.57
CA ASP A 79 -8.84 7.36 9.16
C ASP A 79 -8.12 6.17 8.50
N THR A 80 -7.23 5.46 9.21
CA THR A 80 -6.41 4.36 8.64
C THR A 80 -7.27 3.32 7.93
N GLY A 81 -8.33 2.83 8.58
CA GLY A 81 -9.22 1.84 7.98
C GLY A 81 -9.97 2.39 6.76
N ALA A 82 -10.42 3.64 6.80
CA ALA A 82 -11.11 4.27 5.68
C ALA A 82 -10.19 4.44 4.46
N VAL A 83 -8.94 4.87 4.68
CA VAL A 83 -7.92 5.01 3.64
C VAL A 83 -7.59 3.64 3.01
N LEU A 84 -7.33 2.61 3.82
CA LEU A 84 -7.01 1.28 3.29
C LEU A 84 -8.17 0.69 2.47
N ASN A 85 -9.42 0.90 2.90
CA ASN A 85 -10.58 0.48 2.13
C ASN A 85 -10.75 1.25 0.82
N ARG A 86 -10.43 2.55 0.80
CA ARG A 86 -10.39 3.34 -0.45
C ARG A 86 -9.33 2.84 -1.42
N LEU A 87 -8.12 2.54 -0.93
CA LEU A 87 -7.07 1.94 -1.75
C LEU A 87 -7.47 0.56 -2.26
N ALA A 88 -8.13 -0.25 -1.43
CA ALA A 88 -8.63 -1.56 -1.81
C ALA A 88 -9.68 -1.49 -2.94
N ALA A 89 -10.52 -0.45 -2.95
CA ALA A 89 -11.53 -0.22 -3.97
C ALA A 89 -10.96 0.12 -5.36
N LEU A 90 -9.66 0.44 -5.46
CA LEU A 90 -8.95 0.57 -6.74
C LEU A 90 -8.63 -0.79 -7.38
N GLU A 91 -8.86 -1.88 -6.66
CA GLU A 91 -8.63 -3.26 -7.09
C GLU A 91 -7.20 -3.47 -7.66
N PRO A 92 -6.13 -3.07 -6.93
CA PRO A 92 -4.77 -3.22 -7.43
C PRO A 92 -4.44 -4.70 -7.62
N ARG A 93 -3.77 -5.01 -8.73
CA ARG A 93 -3.26 -6.36 -9.05
C ARG A 93 -1.80 -6.54 -8.65
N VAL A 94 -1.10 -5.43 -8.47
CA VAL A 94 0.28 -5.38 -7.99
C VAL A 94 0.37 -4.37 -6.85
N LEU A 95 0.97 -4.81 -5.74
CA LEU A 95 1.36 -3.97 -4.61
C LEU A 95 2.88 -3.76 -4.70
N ALA A 96 3.30 -2.60 -5.19
CA ALA A 96 4.72 -2.23 -5.28
C ALA A 96 5.17 -1.63 -3.95
N CYS A 97 5.62 -2.50 -3.03
CA CYS A 97 6.15 -2.13 -1.71
C CYS A 97 7.45 -1.32 -1.82
N MET A 98 7.62 -0.30 -0.97
CA MET A 98 8.89 0.43 -0.87
C MET A 98 9.97 -0.41 -0.17
N HIS A 99 9.55 -1.24 0.78
CA HIS A 99 10.42 -2.09 1.58
C HIS A 99 10.04 -3.57 1.43
N GLY A 100 10.95 -4.34 0.83
CA GLY A 100 10.77 -5.77 0.57
C GLY A 100 10.35 -6.07 -0.87
N SER A 101 9.72 -7.23 -1.04
CA SER A 101 9.27 -7.69 -2.35
C SER A 101 7.99 -6.98 -2.77
N ALA A 102 7.84 -6.66 -4.06
CA ALA A 102 6.52 -6.36 -4.61
C ALA A 102 5.67 -7.64 -4.65
N TRP A 103 4.35 -7.47 -4.63
CA TRP A 103 3.42 -8.61 -4.59
C TRP A 103 2.38 -8.54 -5.71
N ARG A 104 1.99 -9.70 -6.24
CA ARG A 104 0.94 -9.85 -7.26
C ARG A 104 -0.19 -10.74 -6.76
N GLY A 105 -1.43 -10.30 -6.99
CA GLY A 105 -2.64 -11.06 -6.68
C GLY A 105 -3.86 -10.15 -6.54
N ASP A 106 -4.81 -10.54 -5.68
CA ASP A 106 -5.93 -9.67 -5.28
C ASP A 106 -5.45 -8.66 -4.23
N GLY A 107 -4.96 -7.50 -4.70
CA GLY A 107 -4.45 -6.44 -3.82
C GLY A 107 -5.57 -5.75 -3.04
N GLY A 108 -6.79 -5.74 -3.56
CA GLY A 108 -7.96 -5.26 -2.83
C GLY A 108 -8.23 -6.09 -1.58
N ALA A 109 -8.22 -7.42 -1.71
CA ALA A 109 -8.32 -8.32 -0.55
C ALA A 109 -7.13 -8.15 0.41
N LYS A 110 -5.89 -8.10 -0.11
CA LYS A 110 -4.69 -7.96 0.73
C LYS A 110 -4.66 -6.65 1.54
N LEU A 111 -5.17 -5.54 0.98
CA LEU A 111 -5.33 -4.27 1.69
C LEU A 111 -6.41 -4.32 2.78
N LYS A 112 -7.50 -5.07 2.56
CA LYS A 112 -8.52 -5.31 3.60
C LYS A 112 -7.99 -6.19 4.72
N ASP A 113 -7.16 -7.18 4.40
CA ASP A 113 -6.48 -7.99 5.42
C ASP A 113 -5.57 -7.13 6.30
N LEU A 114 -4.83 -6.18 5.70
CA LEU A 114 -4.02 -5.21 6.44
C LEU A 114 -4.89 -4.30 7.34
N ALA A 115 -6.02 -3.80 6.82
CA ALA A 115 -6.94 -2.98 7.62
C ALA A 115 -7.44 -3.75 8.85
N ALA A 116 -7.90 -4.98 8.66
CA ALA A 116 -8.34 -5.85 9.76
C ALA A 116 -7.22 -6.17 10.75
N ALA A 117 -5.95 -6.19 10.30
CA ALA A 117 -4.82 -6.44 11.17
C ALA A 117 -4.47 -5.26 12.09
N LEU A 118 -4.75 -4.03 11.65
CA LEU A 118 -4.51 -2.78 12.37
C LEU A 118 -5.65 -2.40 13.33
N GLU A 119 -6.83 -3.00 13.18
CA GLU A 119 -7.97 -2.80 14.10
C GLU A 119 -7.87 -3.61 15.41
N ARG A 120 -6.85 -4.47 15.55
CA ARG A 120 -6.62 -5.34 16.70
C ARG A 120 -5.70 -4.71 17.73
#